data_AF-A0A957UMN5-F1
#
_entry.id   AF-A0A957UMN5-F1
#
_cell.length_a   1.000
_cell.length_b   1.000
_cell.length_c   1.000
_cell.angle_alpha   90.00
_cell.angle_beta   90.00
_cell.angle_gamma   90.00
#
_symmetry.space_group_name_H-M   'P 1'
#
loop_
_entity.id
_entity.type
_entity.pdbx_description
1 polymer ?
#
loop_
_entity_poly.entity_id
_entity_poly.type
_entity_poly.pdbx_seq_one_letter_code
_entity_poly.pdbx_strand_id
1 'polypeptide(L)'
;LHKLVIVQDVGRAINPAAVEGQLIGGAMQGVGWALHESMLYDEYGQPITASWMDYNMPSFVQSAPEVETVLVEVPSDFGPAGAKGVGEPPVTPTAAAIGNAIRDAAGVRMTHLPMTAPRVVEMMQGAE
;
A
#
# COMPACT_ATOMS: atom_id res chain seq x y z
N LEU A 1 -2.30 8.69 7.41
CA LEU A 1 -0.98 8.03 7.47
C LEU A 1 0.08 9.12 7.52
N HIS A 2 0.93 9.17 8.56
CA HIS A 2 1.89 10.27 8.71
C HIS A 2 3.19 10.02 7.95
N LYS A 3 3.78 8.84 8.13
CA LYS A 3 5.03 8.43 7.50
C LYS A 3 4.97 6.97 7.06
N LEU A 4 5.63 6.66 5.94
CA LEU A 4 5.81 5.32 5.39
C LEU A 4 7.30 5.10 5.07
N VAL A 5 7.89 4.05 5.65
CA VAL A 5 9.28 3.67 5.38
C VAL A 5 9.30 2.36 4.62
N ILE A 6 9.94 2.35 3.46
CA ILE A 6 9.99 1.21 2.54
C ILE A 6 11.43 0.71 2.49
N VAL A 7 11.65 -0.48 3.03
CA VAL A 7 12.97 -1.12 3.03
C VAL A 7 12.88 -2.37 2.18
N GLN A 8 13.67 -2.44 1.11
CA GLN A 8 13.62 -3.56 0.18
C GLN A 8 15.01 -4.03 -0.23
N ASP A 9 15.20 -5.35 -0.21
CA ASP A 9 16.34 -6.00 -0.85
C ASP A 9 16.14 -6.02 -2.36
N VAL A 10 16.95 -5.23 -3.06
CA VAL A 10 16.86 -5.01 -4.52
C VAL A 10 17.91 -5.81 -5.29
N GLY A 11 18.69 -6.64 -4.60
CA GLY A 11 19.87 -7.25 -5.19
C GLY A 11 20.93 -6.19 -5.48
N ARG A 12 21.17 -5.93 -6.76
CA ARG A 12 21.92 -4.77 -7.25
C ARG A 12 20.97 -3.82 -7.96
N ALA A 13 20.92 -2.57 -7.53
CA ALA A 13 20.15 -1.52 -8.18
C ALA A 13 20.80 -1.14 -9.52
N ILE A 14 20.18 -1.53 -10.63
CA ILE A 14 20.66 -1.18 -11.98
C ILE A 14 20.53 0.34 -12.21
N ASN A 15 19.41 0.91 -11.79
CA ASN A 15 19.16 2.35 -11.77
C ASN A 15 18.51 2.72 -10.43
N PRO A 16 19.28 3.19 -9.44
CA PRO A 16 18.78 3.48 -8.09
C PRO A 16 17.57 4.44 -8.08
N ALA A 17 17.58 5.49 -8.89
CA ALA A 17 16.48 6.45 -8.95
C ALA A 17 15.19 5.83 -9.51
N ALA A 18 15.30 4.95 -10.52
CA ALA A 18 14.14 4.24 -11.05
C ALA A 18 13.60 3.20 -10.05
N VAL A 19 14.50 2.53 -9.32
CA VAL A 19 14.14 1.60 -8.25
C VAL A 19 13.41 2.33 -7.13
N GLU A 20 13.93 3.46 -6.65
CA GLU A 20 13.27 4.32 -5.66
C GLU A 20 11.88 4.77 -6.14
N GLY A 21 11.75 5.20 -7.39
CA GLY A 21 10.45 5.55 -7.99
C GLY A 21 9.45 4.39 -7.99
N GLN A 22 9.91 3.16 -8.25
CA GLN A 22 9.08 1.96 -8.16
C GLN A 22 8.65 1.65 -6.73
N LEU A 23 9.57 1.78 -5.76
CA LEU A 23 9.27 1.61 -4.34
C LEU A 23 8.17 2.57 -3.90
N ILE A 24 8.32 3.86 -4.20
CA ILE A 24 7.32 4.88 -3.88
C ILE A 24 6.00 4.60 -4.58
N GLY A 25 6.03 4.36 -5.90
CA GLY A 25 4.82 4.14 -6.70
C GLY A 25 4.02 2.92 -6.23
N GLY A 26 4.67 1.77 -6.08
CA GLY A 26 4.02 0.54 -5.64
C GLY A 26 3.51 0.64 -4.21
N ALA A 27 4.25 1.27 -3.30
CA ALA A 27 3.77 1.51 -1.96
C ALA A 27 2.54 2.45 -1.94
N MET A 28 2.53 3.51 -2.75
CA MET A 28 1.36 4.40 -2.84
C MET A 28 0.14 3.70 -3.43
N GLN A 29 0.30 2.77 -4.37
CA GLN A 29 -0.79 1.88 -4.81
C GLN A 29 -1.31 1.02 -3.65
N GLY A 30 -0.40 0.49 -2.84
CA GLY A 30 -0.75 -0.28 -1.64
C GLY A 30 -1.51 0.56 -0.61
N VAL A 31 -1.17 1.84 -0.44
CA VAL A 31 -1.94 2.79 0.39
C VAL A 31 -3.35 2.97 -0.17
N GLY A 32 -3.48 3.12 -1.49
CA GLY A 32 -4.75 3.20 -2.20
C GLY A 32 -5.65 2.01 -1.88
N TRP A 33 -5.17 0.79 -2.12
CA TRP A 33 -5.90 -0.45 -1.79
C TRP A 33 -6.21 -0.60 -0.29
N ALA A 34 -5.28 -0.20 0.56
CA ALA A 34 -5.43 -0.37 2.00
C ALA A 34 -6.53 0.51 2.59
N LEU A 35 -6.71 1.74 2.09
CA LEU A 35 -7.51 2.77 2.75
C LEU A 35 -8.63 3.37 1.90
N HIS A 36 -8.59 3.23 0.58
CA HIS A 36 -9.44 4.01 -0.32
C HIS A 36 -10.14 3.18 -1.39
N GLU A 37 -9.39 2.43 -2.18
CA GLU A 37 -9.86 1.82 -3.41
C GLU A 37 -10.74 0.59 -3.15
N SER A 38 -11.86 0.50 -3.89
CA SER A 38 -12.76 -0.64 -3.85
C SER A 38 -13.51 -0.75 -5.17
N MET A 39 -13.57 -1.96 -5.74
CA MET A 39 -14.40 -2.27 -6.89
C MET A 39 -15.74 -2.80 -6.39
N LEU A 40 -16.78 -1.97 -6.44
CA LEU A 40 -18.12 -2.35 -6.00
C LEU A 40 -18.99 -2.68 -7.21
N TYR A 41 -19.86 -3.67 -7.02
CA TYR A 41 -20.83 -4.12 -8.01
C TYR A 41 -22.23 -4.09 -7.42
N ASP A 42 -23.24 -3.77 -8.23
CA ASP A 42 -24.64 -3.89 -7.84
C ASP A 42 -25.14 -5.36 -7.88
N GLU A 43 -26.41 -5.56 -7.54
CA GLU A 43 -27.04 -6.89 -7.52
C GLU A 43 -27.12 -7.58 -8.90
N TYR A 44 -26.95 -6.82 -9.99
CA TYR A 44 -26.92 -7.33 -11.37
C TYR A 44 -25.50 -7.51 -11.90
N GLY A 45 -24.48 -7.27 -11.07
CA GLY A 45 -23.07 -7.38 -11.44
C GLY A 45 -22.55 -6.20 -12.26
N GLN A 46 -23.21 -5.04 -12.24
CA GLN A 46 -22.70 -3.82 -12.87
C GLN A 46 -21.72 -3.10 -11.94
N PRO A 47 -20.54 -2.66 -12.44
CA PRO A 47 -19.60 -1.91 -11.63
C PRO A 47 -20.16 -0.51 -11.31
N ILE A 48 -20.33 -0.20 -10.02
CA ILE A 48 -20.85 1.10 -9.56
C ILE A 48 -19.73 2.07 -9.16
N THR A 49 -18.48 1.60 -9.11
CA THR A 49 -17.28 2.42 -8.89
C THR A 49 -16.44 2.51 -10.17
N ALA A 50 -17.08 2.90 -11.29
CA ALA A 50 -16.48 2.89 -12.63
C ALA A 50 -16.02 4.28 -13.12
N SER A 51 -16.08 5.30 -12.26
CA SER A 51 -15.60 6.65 -12.54
C SER A 51 -14.52 7.06 -11.53
N TRP A 52 -13.72 8.08 -11.84
CA TRP A 52 -12.76 8.65 -10.90
C TRP A 52 -13.43 9.36 -9.70
N MET A 53 -14.73 9.67 -9.77
CA MET A 53 -15.45 10.21 -8.62
C MET A 53 -15.83 9.11 -7.62
N ASP A 54 -16.10 7.90 -8.13
CA ASP A 54 -16.60 6.79 -7.32
C ASP A 54 -15.48 5.83 -6.90
N TYR A 55 -14.48 5.62 -7.77
CA TYR A 55 -13.27 4.88 -7.45
C TYR A 55 -12.30 5.81 -6.74
N ASN A 56 -12.36 5.80 -5.41
CA ASN A 56 -11.60 6.68 -4.54
C ASN A 56 -10.09 6.41 -4.66
N MET A 57 -9.44 7.05 -5.62
CA MET A 57 -7.99 7.06 -5.72
C MET A 57 -7.38 7.99 -4.66
N PRO A 58 -6.27 7.61 -4.02
CA PRO A 58 -5.58 8.50 -3.11
C PRO A 58 -5.12 9.78 -3.82
N SER A 59 -5.61 10.92 -3.36
CA SER A 59 -5.14 12.23 -3.81
C SER A 59 -3.78 12.55 -3.19
N PHE A 60 -2.79 12.85 -4.04
CA PHE A 60 -1.46 13.28 -3.58
C PHE A 60 -1.49 14.53 -2.69
N VAL A 61 -2.48 15.40 -2.87
CA VAL A 61 -2.57 16.67 -2.14
C VAL A 61 -3.15 16.48 -0.73
N GLN A 62 -4.00 15.48 -0.54
CA GLN A 62 -4.76 15.32 0.70
C GLN A 62 -4.28 14.15 1.56
N SER A 63 -3.60 13.17 0.96
CA SER A 63 -3.40 11.86 1.58
C SER A 63 -2.00 11.27 1.42
N ALA A 64 -1.05 12.00 0.79
CA ALA A 64 0.31 11.51 0.64
C ALA A 64 1.06 11.56 1.99
N PRO A 65 1.53 10.42 2.52
CA PRO A 65 2.41 10.42 3.69
C PRO A 65 3.81 10.93 3.31
N GLU A 66 4.61 11.28 4.32
CA GLU A 66 6.06 11.33 4.14
C GLU A 66 6.55 9.91 3.76
N VAL A 67 7.26 9.77 2.64
CA VAL A 67 7.77 8.47 2.17
C VAL A 67 9.30 8.47 2.22
N GLU A 68 9.86 7.46 2.84
CA GLU A 68 11.31 7.21 2.90
C GLU A 68 11.59 5.84 2.28
N THR A 69 12.60 5.76 1.41
CA THR A 69 13.04 4.49 0.81
C THR A 69 14.44 4.11 1.25
N VAL A 70 14.66 2.83 1.46
CA VAL A 70 15.96 2.24 1.77
C VAL A 70 16.18 1.06 0.84
N LEU A 71 17.16 1.21 -0.04
CA LEU A 71 17.61 0.15 -0.94
C LEU A 71 18.64 -0.70 -0.21
N VAL A 72 18.29 -1.95 0.06
CA VAL A 72 19.21 -2.95 0.61
C VAL A 72 19.82 -3.71 -0.56
N GLU A 73 21.14 -3.66 -0.70
CA GLU A 73 21.83 -4.34 -1.81
C GLU A 73 22.47 -5.65 -1.34
N VAL A 74 21.79 -6.78 -1.62
CA VAL A 74 22.32 -8.13 -1.41
C VAL A 74 22.29 -8.88 -2.75
N PRO A 75 23.40 -8.89 -3.52
CA PRO A 75 23.44 -9.46 -4.86
C PRO A 75 22.91 -10.89 -4.94
N SER A 76 22.13 -11.19 -5.98
CA SER A 76 21.61 -12.52 -6.27
C SER A 76 22.55 -13.30 -7.19
N ASP A 77 22.83 -14.56 -6.88
CA ASP A 77 23.59 -15.46 -7.77
C ASP A 77 22.83 -15.82 -9.05
N PHE A 78 21.50 -15.63 -9.07
CA PHE A 78 20.62 -16.00 -10.18
C PHE A 78 20.23 -14.82 -11.08
N GLY A 79 20.39 -13.60 -10.59
CA GLY A 79 19.96 -12.39 -11.28
C GLY A 79 21.04 -11.83 -12.20
N PRO A 80 20.68 -11.25 -13.37
CA PRO A 80 21.66 -10.58 -14.20
C PRO A 80 22.36 -9.47 -13.40
N ALA A 81 23.68 -9.48 -13.40
CA ALA A 81 24.51 -8.54 -12.64
C ALA A 81 24.22 -8.49 -11.12
N GLY A 82 23.57 -9.51 -10.54
CA GLY A 82 23.18 -9.52 -9.13
C GLY A 82 21.83 -8.90 -8.80
N ALA A 83 21.06 -8.45 -9.80
CA ALA A 83 19.78 -7.75 -9.60
C ALA A 83 18.64 -8.67 -9.13
N LYS A 84 17.67 -8.10 -8.40
CA LYS A 84 16.38 -8.74 -8.08
C LYS A 84 15.23 -7.90 -8.65
N GLY A 85 14.06 -8.52 -8.81
CA GLY A 85 12.85 -7.82 -9.25
C GLY A 85 12.34 -6.87 -8.16
N VAL A 86 11.96 -5.64 -8.55
CA VAL A 86 11.52 -4.61 -7.60
C VAL A 86 10.16 -3.99 -7.89
N GLY A 87 9.50 -4.33 -9.00
CA GLY A 87 8.25 -3.67 -9.41
C GLY A 87 7.06 -4.00 -8.51
N GLU A 88 6.80 -5.29 -8.28
CA GLU A 88 5.66 -5.74 -7.47
C GLU A 88 5.90 -5.65 -5.95
N PRO A 89 7.08 -5.99 -5.39
CA PRO A 89 7.24 -6.11 -3.94
C PRO A 89 6.79 -4.91 -3.10
N PRO A 90 6.90 -3.64 -3.52
CA PRO A 90 6.46 -2.50 -2.71
C PRO A 90 4.95 -2.45 -2.44
N VAL A 91 4.12 -2.99 -3.33
CA VAL A 91 2.65 -2.96 -3.14
C VAL A 91 2.20 -3.97 -2.07
N THR A 92 2.89 -5.12 -2.00
CA THR A 92 2.45 -6.29 -1.23
C THR A 92 2.38 -6.06 0.29
N PRO A 93 3.41 -5.51 0.97
CA PRO A 93 3.39 -5.40 2.43
C PRO A 93 2.59 -4.20 2.93
N THR A 94 2.27 -3.24 2.06
CA THR A 94 1.76 -1.93 2.47
C THR A 94 0.44 -2.02 3.23
N ALA A 95 -0.53 -2.78 2.72
CA ALA A 95 -1.82 -2.94 3.40
C ALA A 95 -1.69 -3.62 4.77
N ALA A 96 -0.81 -4.62 4.89
CA ALA A 96 -0.55 -5.30 6.15
C ALA A 96 0.14 -4.37 7.18
N ALA A 97 1.10 -3.55 6.73
CA ALA A 97 1.76 -2.56 7.57
C ALA A 97 0.77 -1.52 8.12
N ILE A 98 -0.14 -1.03 7.26
CA ILE A 98 -1.20 -0.10 7.68
C ILE A 98 -2.18 -0.78 8.65
N GLY A 99 -2.58 -2.03 8.39
CA GLY A 99 -3.46 -2.77 9.29
C GLY A 99 -2.84 -3.01 10.67
N ASN A 100 -1.53 -3.24 10.74
CA ASN A 100 -0.80 -3.30 12.01
C ASN A 100 -0.73 -1.93 12.71
N ALA A 101 -0.54 -0.83 11.97
CA ALA A 101 -0.57 0.51 12.53
C ALA A 101 -1.95 0.89 13.08
N ILE A 102 -3.05 0.49 12.42
CA ILE A 102 -4.41 0.66 12.94
C ILE A 102 -4.61 -0.12 14.23
N ARG A 103 -4.13 -1.38 14.29
CA ARG A 103 -4.20 -2.18 15.51
C ARG A 103 -3.44 -1.54 16.67
N ASP A 104 -2.25 -1.03 16.40
CA ASP A 104 -1.42 -0.34 17.40
C ASP A 104 -2.11 0.93 17.92
N ALA A 105 -2.70 1.72 17.02
CA ALA A 105 -3.32 3.01 17.36
C ALA A 105 -4.72 2.88 17.99
N ALA A 106 -5.53 1.91 17.56
CA ALA A 106 -6.95 1.82 17.89
C ALA A 106 -7.35 0.50 18.57
N GLY A 107 -6.42 -0.44 18.77
CA GLY A 107 -6.69 -1.74 19.42
C GLY A 107 -7.44 -2.76 18.56
N VAL A 108 -7.94 -2.37 17.38
CA VAL A 108 -8.77 -3.23 16.51
C VAL A 108 -7.96 -3.94 15.44
N ARG A 109 -8.33 -5.18 15.11
CA ARG A 109 -7.71 -5.97 14.03
C ARG A 109 -8.57 -5.92 12.79
N MET A 110 -8.17 -5.10 11.82
CA MET A 110 -8.81 -5.10 10.50
C MET A 110 -8.48 -6.39 9.74
N THR A 111 -9.51 -7.01 9.13
CA THR A 111 -9.39 -8.24 8.33
C THR A 111 -9.90 -8.09 6.90
N HIS A 112 -10.42 -6.90 6.56
CA HIS A 112 -11.00 -6.60 5.26
C HIS A 112 -10.49 -5.24 4.75
N LEU A 113 -10.23 -5.18 3.44
CA LEU A 113 -9.88 -3.95 2.74
C LEU A 113 -11.10 -3.39 1.97
N PRO A 114 -11.11 -2.08 1.67
CA PRO A 114 -10.28 -1.06 2.32
C PRO A 114 -10.66 -0.86 3.80
N MET A 115 -9.70 -0.45 4.61
CA MET A 115 -9.85 -0.11 6.04
C MET A 115 -10.30 1.33 6.19
N THR A 116 -11.48 1.64 5.67
CA THR A 116 -12.05 3.00 5.68
C THR A 116 -12.33 3.47 7.10
N ALA A 117 -12.35 4.79 7.30
CA ALA A 117 -12.66 5.36 8.63
C ALA A 117 -13.99 4.85 9.22
N PRO A 118 -15.11 4.73 8.47
CA PRO A 118 -16.34 4.12 8.98
C PRO A 118 -16.16 2.67 9.46
N ARG A 119 -15.42 1.84 8.70
CA ARG A 119 -15.14 0.44 9.09
C ARG A 119 -14.28 0.34 10.34
N VAL A 120 -13.29 1.23 10.48
CA VAL A 120 -12.46 1.29 11.70
C VAL A 120 -13.30 1.69 12.90
N VAL A 121 -14.17 2.72 12.76
CA VAL A 121 -15.07 3.16 13.84
C VAL A 121 -16.06 2.06 14.22
N GLU A 122 -16.66 1.38 13.25
CA GLU A 122 -17.55 0.23 13.50
C GLU A 122 -16.84 -0.88 14.28
N MET A 123 -15.62 -1.24 13.88
CA MET A 123 -14.81 -2.22 14.60
C MET A 123 -14.46 -1.78 16.02
N MET A 124 -14.22 -0.48 16.25
CA MET A 124 -13.95 0.05 17.59
C MET A 124 -15.19 -0.01 18.49
N GLN A 125 -16.38 0.22 17.93
CA GLN A 125 -17.65 0.19 18.66
C GLN A 125 -18.13 -1.24 18.94
N GLY A 126 -17.83 -2.19 18.05
CA GLY A 126 -18.16 -3.61 18.25
C GLY A 126 -17.13 -4.41 19.06
N ALA A 127 -16.03 -3.77 19.48
CA ALA A 127 -14.97 -4.39 20.29
C ALA A 127 -15.22 -4.27 21.81
N GLU A 128 -16.46 -3.98 22.23
CA GLU A 128 -16.91 -4.04 23.63
C GLU A 128 -17.03 -5.47 24.17
#